data_AF-A0A9Q3IVL5-F1
#
_entry.id   AF-A0A9Q3IVL5-F1
#
_cell.length_a   1.000
_cell.length_b   1.000
_cell.length_c   1.000
_cell.angle_alpha   90.00
_cell.angle_beta   90.00
_cell.angle_gamma   90.00
#
_symmetry.space_group_name_H-M   'P 1'
#
loop_
_entity.id
_entity.type
_entity.pdbx_description
1 polymer ?
#
loop_
_entity_poly.entity_id
_entity_poly.type
_entity_poly.pdbx_seq_one_letter_code
_entity_poly.pdbx_strand_id
1 'polypeptide(L)'
;MGQLTQPVAPRDTSKAPAFKTPSMKSPDSLYGTTAYKLRRFIQSCQLIFHNDPANFLSERKKVLYSTSFLTDRAGKWIEPYLSNISNEDPSYLLNNWKLFETQLFTLFGDPNEVRKAEQELDNVRMKESGQVSFYIADFRRLISRIGDWWERSYIHVYRRGLASRLLGQLASQP
;
A
#
# COMPACT_ATOMS: atom_id res chain seq x y z
N MET A 1 -18.51 65.77 4.18
CA MET A 1 -17.18 65.44 3.65
C MET A 1 -16.97 63.94 3.82
N GLY A 2 -17.17 63.16 2.76
CA GLY A 2 -17.16 61.70 2.81
C GLY A 2 -15.74 61.12 2.89
N GLN A 3 -15.55 60.12 3.75
CA GLN A 3 -14.36 59.29 3.75
C GLN A 3 -14.55 58.13 2.76
N LEU A 4 -13.70 58.09 1.74
CA LEU A 4 -13.59 57.00 0.77
C LEU A 4 -13.02 55.75 1.47
N THR A 5 -13.82 54.69 1.55
CA THR A 5 -13.36 53.34 1.85
C THR A 5 -12.53 52.79 0.69
N GLN A 6 -11.26 52.46 0.93
CA GLN A 6 -10.46 51.67 -0.02
C GLN A 6 -10.83 50.18 0.08
N PRO A 7 -10.88 49.44 -1.03
CA PRO A 7 -11.14 48.01 -1.01
C PRO A 7 -9.87 47.25 -0.58
N VAL A 8 -10.04 46.32 0.37
CA VAL A 8 -8.98 45.38 0.77
C VAL A 8 -8.77 44.40 -0.38
N ALA A 9 -7.56 44.40 -0.97
CA ALA A 9 -7.19 43.44 -2.00
C ALA A 9 -7.28 42.00 -1.47
N PRO A 10 -7.69 41.00 -2.28
CA PRO A 10 -7.72 39.61 -1.84
C PRO A 10 -6.29 39.17 -1.51
N ARG A 11 -6.11 38.63 -0.29
CA ARG A 11 -4.86 37.98 0.10
C ARG A 11 -4.61 36.83 -0.89
N ASP A 12 -3.53 36.94 -1.65
CA ASP A 12 -2.93 35.79 -2.32
C ASP A 12 -2.70 34.71 -1.27
N THR A 13 -3.54 33.67 -1.29
CA THR A 13 -3.25 32.41 -0.62
C THR A 13 -2.12 31.75 -1.41
N SER A 14 -0.91 32.26 -1.21
CA SER A 14 0.32 31.63 -1.68
C SER A 14 0.29 30.19 -1.19
N LYS A 15 0.11 29.27 -2.14
CA LYS A 15 0.11 27.82 -1.94
C LYS A 15 1.37 27.51 -1.16
N ALA A 16 1.23 27.06 0.09
CA ALA A 16 2.36 26.58 0.87
C ALA A 16 3.15 25.59 -0.01
N PRO A 17 4.49 25.69 -0.08
CA PRO A 17 5.27 24.78 -0.90
C PRO A 17 4.96 23.36 -0.45
N ALA A 18 4.50 22.54 -1.38
CA ALA A 18 4.25 21.13 -1.12
C ALA A 18 5.54 20.53 -0.55
N PHE A 19 5.44 19.85 0.58
CA PHE A 19 6.55 19.10 1.16
C PHE A 19 7.02 18.07 0.11
N LYS A 20 8.10 18.37 -0.60
CA LYS A 20 8.80 17.42 -1.46
C LYS A 20 9.90 16.81 -0.61
N THR A 21 9.70 15.58 -0.16
CA THR A 21 10.77 14.79 0.46
C THR A 21 11.99 14.74 -0.48
N PRO A 22 13.22 14.84 0.05
CA PRO A 22 14.43 14.60 -0.74
C PRO A 22 14.34 13.24 -1.43
N SER A 23 14.65 13.21 -2.73
CA SER A 23 14.67 12.05 -3.65
C SER A 23 14.24 10.72 -3.00
N MET A 24 12.94 10.40 -3.09
CA MET A 24 12.45 9.10 -2.68
C MET A 24 13.25 7.98 -3.35
N LYS A 25 13.58 6.93 -2.59
CA LYS A 25 14.22 5.75 -3.16
C LYS A 25 13.29 5.16 -4.23
N SER A 26 13.80 5.03 -5.46
CA SER A 26 13.08 4.34 -6.54
C SER A 26 12.73 2.90 -6.14
N PRO A 27 11.64 2.32 -6.67
CA PRO A 27 11.32 0.92 -6.44
C PRO A 27 12.48 0.03 -6.90
N ASP A 28 12.75 -1.04 -6.15
CA ASP A 28 13.70 -2.06 -6.58
C ASP A 28 13.11 -2.79 -7.80
N SER A 29 13.93 -3.08 -8.82
CA SER A 29 13.47 -3.80 -10.01
C SER A 29 12.94 -5.19 -9.65
N LEU A 30 11.85 -5.61 -10.29
CA LEU A 30 11.25 -6.92 -10.07
C LEU A 30 11.99 -8.02 -10.85
N TYR A 31 13.14 -8.42 -10.32
CA TYR A 31 13.94 -9.56 -10.82
C TYR A 31 13.50 -10.89 -10.18
N GLY A 32 13.22 -11.91 -11.02
CA GLY A 32 13.04 -13.31 -10.57
C GLY A 32 12.02 -13.48 -9.44
N THR A 33 10.80 -12.99 -9.67
CA THR A 33 9.71 -12.73 -8.70
C THR A 33 9.49 -13.77 -7.62
N THR A 34 9.69 -13.35 -6.36
CA THR A 34 9.01 -13.93 -5.19
C THR A 34 7.86 -13.03 -4.78
N ALA A 35 6.76 -13.60 -4.28
CA ALA A 35 5.57 -12.84 -3.88
C ALA A 35 5.87 -11.71 -2.88
N TYR A 36 6.86 -11.92 -2.00
CA TYR A 36 7.32 -10.90 -1.06
C TYR A 36 7.91 -9.65 -1.74
N LYS A 37 8.73 -9.86 -2.78
CA LYS A 37 9.33 -8.77 -3.55
C LYS A 37 8.27 -7.99 -4.32
N LEU A 38 7.26 -8.69 -4.86
CA LEU A 38 6.13 -8.05 -5.54
C LEU A 38 5.38 -7.08 -4.63
N ARG A 39 5.02 -7.51 -3.41
CA ARG A 39 4.33 -6.66 -2.45
C ARG A 39 5.13 -5.41 -2.08
N ARG A 40 6.43 -5.56 -1.81
CA ARG A 40 7.31 -4.42 -1.53
C ARG A 40 7.39 -3.45 -2.70
N PHE A 41 7.51 -3.97 -3.93
CA PHE A 41 7.54 -3.15 -5.14
C PHE A 41 6.26 -2.31 -5.29
N ILE A 42 5.08 -2.93 -5.16
CA ILE A 42 3.79 -2.24 -5.26
C ILE A 42 3.67 -1.15 -4.18
N GLN A 43 4.05 -1.46 -2.93
CA GLN A 43 4.04 -0.48 -1.84
C GLN A 43 4.97 0.70 -2.11
N SER A 44 6.17 0.46 -2.63
CA SER A 44 7.11 1.53 -3.00
C SER A 44 6.53 2.42 -4.12
N CYS A 45 5.88 1.83 -5.13
CA CYS A 45 5.22 2.60 -6.18
C CYS A 45 4.10 3.48 -5.61
N GLN A 46 3.21 2.91 -4.80
CA GLN A 46 2.12 3.65 -4.15
C GLN A 46 2.63 4.81 -3.30
N LEU A 47 3.69 4.59 -2.51
CA LEU A 47 4.30 5.64 -1.70
C LEU A 47 4.78 6.82 -2.57
N ILE A 48 5.42 6.53 -3.71
CA ILE A 48 5.89 7.55 -4.66
C ILE A 48 4.71 8.32 -5.25
N PHE A 49 3.66 7.62 -5.67
CA PHE A 49 2.47 8.26 -6.24
C PHE A 49 1.77 9.17 -5.25
N HIS A 50 1.69 8.77 -3.98
CA HIS A 50 1.10 9.57 -2.91
C HIS A 50 1.97 10.77 -2.51
N ASN A 51 3.29 10.65 -2.60
CA ASN A 51 4.22 11.72 -2.27
C ASN A 51 4.33 12.78 -3.38
N ASP A 52 4.18 12.38 -4.65
CA ASP A 52 4.21 13.30 -5.80
C ASP A 52 2.91 13.27 -6.63
N PRO A 53 1.77 13.66 -6.05
CA PRO A 53 0.48 13.54 -6.71
C PRO A 53 0.41 14.39 -7.99
N ALA A 54 1.17 15.49 -8.08
CA ALA A 54 1.18 16.36 -9.25
C ALA A 54 1.75 15.66 -10.50
N ASN A 55 2.78 14.82 -10.34
CA ASN A 55 3.32 14.04 -11.44
C ASN A 55 2.53 12.76 -11.71
N PHE A 56 1.83 12.21 -10.70
CA PHE A 56 1.08 10.96 -10.80
C PHE A 56 -0.45 11.13 -10.77
N LEU A 57 -0.97 12.21 -11.38
CA LEU A 57 -2.41 12.50 -11.45
C LEU A 57 -3.21 11.45 -12.24
N SER A 58 -2.63 10.88 -13.29
CA SER A 58 -3.30 9.89 -14.15
C SER A 58 -2.86 8.47 -13.78
N GLU A 59 -3.82 7.54 -13.76
CA GLU A 59 -3.58 6.10 -13.61
C GLU A 59 -2.54 5.58 -14.60
N ARG A 60 -2.59 6.09 -15.84
CA ARG A 60 -1.63 5.74 -16.89
C ARG A 60 -0.18 6.04 -16.53
N LYS A 61 0.10 7.23 -15.98
CA LYS A 61 1.45 7.59 -15.52
C LYS A 61 1.95 6.67 -14.40
N LYS A 62 1.05 6.26 -13.49
CA LYS A 62 1.37 5.29 -12.43
C LYS A 62 1.78 3.96 -13.01
N VAL A 63 0.98 3.43 -13.93
CA VAL A 63 1.27 2.14 -14.60
C VAL A 63 2.57 2.24 -15.38
N LEU A 64 2.72 3.23 -16.27
CA LEU A 64 3.93 3.39 -17.09
C LEU A 64 5.20 3.50 -16.24
N TYR A 65 5.16 4.29 -15.16
CA TYR A 65 6.27 4.37 -14.22
C TYR A 65 6.60 3.01 -13.61
N SER A 66 5.61 2.28 -13.10
CA SER A 66 5.85 0.94 -12.56
C SER A 66 6.38 -0.04 -13.60
N THR A 67 5.92 0.04 -14.85
CA THR A 67 6.38 -0.86 -15.92
C THR A 67 7.86 -0.71 -16.23
N SER A 68 8.47 0.48 -16.03
CA SER A 68 9.91 0.68 -16.29
C SER A 68 10.82 -0.07 -15.31
N PHE A 69 10.26 -0.60 -14.21
CA PHE A 69 10.99 -1.40 -13.21
C PHE A 69 10.72 -2.91 -13.34
N LEU A 70 9.86 -3.32 -14.28
CA LEU A 70 9.60 -4.73 -14.55
C LEU A 70 10.72 -5.30 -15.44
N THR A 71 11.39 -6.34 -14.96
CA THR A 71 12.45 -7.01 -15.70
C THR A 71 12.11 -8.48 -15.95
N ASP A 72 12.92 -9.15 -16.78
CA ASP A 72 12.86 -10.59 -17.04
C ASP A 72 11.45 -11.08 -17.42
N ARG A 73 10.87 -11.99 -16.61
CA ARG A 73 9.55 -12.57 -16.86
C ARG A 73 8.44 -11.53 -16.77
N ALA A 74 8.53 -10.58 -15.84
CA ALA A 74 7.53 -9.52 -15.71
C ALA A 74 7.63 -8.50 -16.85
N GLY A 75 8.85 -8.18 -17.28
CA GLY A 75 9.10 -7.33 -18.45
C GLY A 75 8.53 -7.95 -19.74
N LYS A 76 8.80 -9.24 -19.99
CA LYS A 76 8.24 -9.96 -21.15
C LYS A 76 6.71 -10.03 -21.14
N TRP A 77 6.10 -10.13 -19.96
CA TRP A 77 4.65 -10.15 -19.84
C TRP A 77 4.00 -8.82 -20.24
N ILE A 78 4.63 -7.69 -19.91
CA ILE A 78 4.04 -6.37 -20.20
C ILE A 78 4.30 -5.91 -21.64
N GLU A 79 5.32 -6.46 -22.31
CA GLU A 79 5.76 -6.08 -23.65
C GLU A 79 4.62 -5.97 -24.70
N PRO A 80 3.68 -6.92 -24.82
CA PRO A 80 2.59 -6.82 -25.80
C PRO A 80 1.66 -5.62 -25.56
N TYR A 81 1.49 -5.21 -24.29
CA TYR A 81 0.67 -4.06 -23.94
C TYR A 81 1.36 -2.74 -24.28
N LEU A 82 2.70 -2.71 -24.18
CA LEU A 82 3.52 -1.57 -24.58
C LEU A 82 3.54 -1.39 -26.10
N SER A 83 3.35 -2.45 -26.89
CA SER A 83 3.23 -2.34 -28.35
C SER A 83 2.03 -1.50 -28.80
N ASN A 84 0.96 -1.46 -27.98
CA ASN A 84 -0.21 -0.61 -28.23
C ASN A 84 -0.31 0.48 -27.15
N ILE A 85 0.81 1.16 -26.88
CA ILE A 85 0.88 2.17 -25.82
C ILE A 85 -0.17 3.25 -26.04
N SER A 86 -0.44 3.69 -27.27
CA SER A 86 -1.36 4.80 -27.57
C SER A 86 -2.85 4.51 -27.31
N ASN A 87 -3.23 3.31 -26.85
CA ASN A 87 -4.63 3.02 -26.50
C ASN A 87 -5.09 3.89 -25.31
N GLU A 88 -6.20 4.62 -25.50
CA GLU A 88 -6.79 5.54 -24.51
C GLU A 88 -7.98 4.93 -23.73
N ASP A 89 -8.35 3.67 -23.97
CA ASP A 89 -9.45 3.01 -23.27
C ASP A 89 -9.20 2.97 -21.74
N PRO A 90 -10.10 3.51 -20.89
CA PRO A 90 -9.96 3.50 -19.43
C PRO A 90 -9.94 2.11 -18.79
N SER A 91 -10.47 1.09 -19.47
CA SER A 91 -10.44 -0.31 -19.04
C SER A 91 -9.16 -1.04 -19.47
N TYR A 92 -8.34 -0.41 -20.32
CA TYR A 92 -7.08 -0.96 -20.78
C TYR A 92 -6.04 -1.07 -19.65
N LEU A 93 -5.24 -2.14 -19.67
CA LEU A 93 -4.25 -2.44 -18.63
C LEU A 93 -3.33 -1.25 -18.31
N LEU A 94 -2.84 -0.55 -19.34
CA LEU A 94 -1.93 0.59 -19.16
C LEU A 94 -2.60 1.85 -18.62
N ASN A 95 -3.94 1.93 -18.65
CA ASN A 95 -4.70 3.09 -18.21
C ASN A 95 -5.38 2.89 -16.85
N ASN A 96 -5.20 1.71 -16.22
CA ASN A 96 -5.91 1.34 -15.01
C ASN A 96 -4.96 0.68 -14.00
N TRP A 97 -4.57 1.43 -12.97
CA TRP A 97 -3.66 0.94 -11.92
C TRP A 97 -4.21 -0.30 -11.23
N LYS A 98 -5.51 -0.31 -10.93
CA LYS A 98 -6.12 -1.42 -10.18
C LYS A 98 -6.09 -2.71 -10.98
N LEU A 99 -6.40 -2.64 -12.28
CA LEU A 99 -6.31 -3.77 -13.19
C LEU A 99 -4.87 -4.26 -13.32
N PHE A 100 -3.91 -3.34 -13.50
CA PHE A 100 -2.48 -3.65 -13.55
C PHE A 100 -1.97 -4.35 -12.29
N GLU A 101 -2.26 -3.80 -11.12
CA GLU A 101 -1.91 -4.37 -9.82
C GLU A 101 -2.51 -5.78 -9.66
N THR A 102 -3.79 -5.95 -10.00
CA THR A 102 -4.48 -7.24 -9.91
C THR A 102 -3.80 -8.29 -10.79
N GLN A 103 -3.53 -7.97 -12.05
CA GLN A 103 -2.87 -8.90 -12.99
C GLN A 103 -1.45 -9.26 -12.52
N LEU A 104 -0.70 -8.29 -11.98
CA LEU A 104 0.62 -8.56 -11.40
C LEU A 104 0.54 -9.56 -10.25
N PHE A 105 -0.41 -9.38 -9.31
CA PHE A 105 -0.59 -10.34 -8.21
C PHE A 105 -1.11 -11.70 -8.68
N THR A 106 -1.96 -11.75 -9.69
CA THR A 106 -2.43 -13.02 -10.28
C THR A 106 -1.28 -13.82 -10.90
N LEU A 107 -0.35 -13.15 -11.59
CA LEU A 107 0.72 -13.82 -12.34
C LEU A 107 1.98 -14.09 -11.51
N PHE A 108 2.30 -13.18 -10.57
CA PHE A 108 3.58 -13.18 -9.85
C PHE A 108 3.43 -13.18 -8.32
N GLY A 109 2.20 -13.12 -7.81
CA GLY A 109 1.90 -13.26 -6.39
C GLY A 109 1.93 -14.70 -5.90
N ASP A 110 1.70 -14.88 -4.60
CA ASP A 110 1.52 -16.21 -4.01
C ASP A 110 0.02 -16.52 -3.99
N PRO A 111 -0.46 -17.54 -4.74
CA PRO A 111 -1.88 -17.87 -4.77
C PRO A 111 -2.42 -18.30 -3.40
N ASN A 112 -1.54 -18.70 -2.48
CA ASN A 112 -1.90 -19.09 -1.12
C ASN A 112 -1.62 -17.98 -0.09
N GLU A 113 -1.35 -16.74 -0.50
CA GLU A 113 -0.96 -15.67 0.43
C GLU A 113 -1.99 -15.46 1.55
N VAL A 114 -3.28 -15.39 1.19
CA VAL A 114 -4.39 -15.24 2.14
C VAL A 114 -4.42 -16.41 3.11
N ARG A 115 -4.43 -17.64 2.59
CA ARG A 115 -4.46 -18.86 3.40
C ARG A 115 -3.25 -18.98 4.33
N LYS A 116 -2.05 -18.62 3.86
CA LYS A 116 -0.83 -18.60 4.68
C LYS A 116 -0.92 -17.54 5.77
N ALA A 117 -1.44 -16.35 5.45
CA ALA A 117 -1.65 -15.30 6.43
C ALA A 117 -2.67 -15.71 7.50
N GLU A 118 -3.77 -16.38 7.14
CA GLU A 118 -4.73 -16.96 8.07
C GLU A 118 -4.07 -17.98 9.00
N GLN A 119 -3.29 -18.92 8.44
CA GLN A 119 -2.56 -19.92 9.23
C GLN A 119 -1.52 -19.29 10.16
N GLU A 120 -0.76 -18.28 9.70
CA GLU A 120 0.16 -17.53 10.55
C GLU A 120 -0.60 -16.78 11.66
N LEU A 121 -1.76 -16.20 11.35
CA LEU A 121 -2.61 -15.46 12.28
C LEU A 121 -3.22 -16.36 13.35
N ASP A 122 -3.55 -17.61 13.00
CA ASP A 122 -4.00 -18.59 13.97
C ASP A 122 -2.92 -18.98 14.98
N ASN A 123 -1.66 -18.91 14.56
CA ASN A 123 -0.50 -19.33 15.34
C ASN A 123 0.27 -18.18 16.00
N VAL A 124 -0.01 -16.91 15.64
CA VAL A 124 0.71 -15.77 16.21
C VAL A 124 0.40 -15.64 17.71
N ARG A 125 1.45 -15.72 18.54
CA ARG A 125 1.39 -15.61 19.99
C ARG A 125 2.48 -14.67 20.49
N MET A 126 2.14 -13.83 21.45
CA MET A 126 3.08 -13.01 22.19
C MET A 126 3.81 -13.90 23.21
N LYS A 127 5.15 -13.87 23.21
CA LYS A 127 5.95 -14.50 24.27
C LYS A 127 5.70 -13.79 25.60
N GLU A 128 5.79 -14.49 26.73
CA GLU A 128 5.55 -13.87 28.04
C GLU A 128 6.50 -12.70 28.35
N SER A 129 7.78 -12.85 28.01
CA SER A 129 8.79 -11.78 28.11
C SER A 129 8.80 -10.83 26.90
N GLY A 130 7.90 -11.02 25.94
CA GLY A 130 7.85 -10.24 24.71
C GLY A 130 7.31 -8.83 24.90
N GLN A 131 7.59 -7.97 23.92
CA GLN A 131 6.98 -6.63 23.84
C GLN A 131 5.65 -6.70 23.08
N VAL A 132 4.65 -5.97 23.58
CA VAL A 132 3.31 -5.90 22.98
C VAL A 132 3.36 -5.27 21.59
N SER A 133 4.22 -4.27 21.42
CA SER A 133 4.43 -3.57 20.15
C SER A 133 4.78 -4.52 19.00
N PHE A 134 5.65 -5.51 19.24
CA PHE A 134 6.02 -6.51 18.23
C PHE A 134 4.85 -7.42 17.88
N TYR A 135 4.11 -7.90 18.87
CA TYR A 135 2.91 -8.70 18.64
C TYR A 135 1.86 -7.93 17.83
N ILE A 136 1.58 -6.66 18.19
CA ILE A 136 0.65 -5.80 17.45
C ILE A 136 1.12 -5.59 16.00
N ALA A 137 2.43 -5.35 15.80
CA ALA A 137 2.99 -5.17 14.47
C ALA A 137 2.82 -6.42 13.59
N ASP A 138 3.13 -7.60 14.13
CA ASP A 138 2.95 -8.87 13.42
C ASP A 138 1.48 -9.17 13.13
N PHE A 139 0.61 -8.96 14.11
CA PHE A 139 -0.83 -9.15 13.96
C PHE A 139 -1.42 -8.24 12.85
N ARG A 140 -1.09 -6.94 12.86
CA ARG A 140 -1.51 -5.99 11.82
C ARG A 140 -0.91 -6.33 10.44
N ARG A 141 0.34 -6.78 10.41
CA ARG A 141 0.99 -7.25 9.19
C ARG A 141 0.24 -8.44 8.57
N LEU A 142 -0.28 -9.35 9.39
CA LEU A 142 -1.03 -10.52 8.92
C LEU A 142 -2.43 -10.16 8.44
N ILE A 143 -3.17 -9.36 9.22
CA ILE A 143 -4.52 -8.92 8.83
C ILE A 143 -4.49 -8.14 7.51
N SER A 144 -3.49 -7.29 7.29
CA SER A 144 -3.38 -6.54 6.03
C SER A 144 -3.19 -7.41 4.77
N ARG A 145 -2.94 -8.71 4.92
CA ARG A 145 -2.84 -9.67 3.80
C ARG A 145 -4.13 -10.43 3.52
N ILE A 146 -5.07 -10.49 4.46
CA ILE A 146 -6.26 -11.36 4.37
C ILE A 146 -7.44 -10.65 3.68
N GLY A 147 -7.53 -9.31 3.77
CA GLY A 147 -8.58 -8.53 3.09
C GLY A 147 -9.84 -8.33 3.93
N ASP A 148 -11.01 -8.34 3.28
CA ASP A 148 -12.27 -7.76 3.77
C ASP A 148 -12.69 -8.17 5.20
N TRP A 149 -13.23 -7.17 5.91
CA TRP A 149 -13.22 -7.05 7.35
C TRP A 149 -14.52 -7.53 8.00
N TRP A 150 -14.43 -8.44 8.98
CA TRP A 150 -15.44 -8.56 10.04
C TRP A 150 -14.75 -8.44 11.40
N GLU A 151 -14.91 -7.27 12.01
CA GLU A 151 -14.13 -6.80 13.18
C GLU A 151 -14.24 -7.72 14.42
N ARG A 152 -15.30 -8.54 14.50
CA ARG A 152 -15.57 -9.39 15.67
C ARG A 152 -14.77 -10.69 15.71
N SER A 153 -14.37 -11.29 14.58
CA SER A 153 -13.63 -12.55 14.59
C SER A 153 -12.18 -12.37 15.05
N TYR A 154 -11.54 -11.26 14.67
CA TYR A 154 -10.13 -11.02 14.96
C TYR A 154 -9.86 -10.46 16.36
N ILE A 155 -10.83 -9.86 17.06
CA ILE A 155 -10.66 -9.51 18.50
C ILE A 155 -10.42 -10.77 19.33
N HIS A 156 -11.14 -11.85 19.05
CA HIS A 156 -10.94 -13.13 19.73
C HIS A 156 -9.54 -13.68 19.43
N VAL A 157 -9.12 -13.67 18.16
CA VAL A 157 -7.79 -14.15 17.75
C VAL A 157 -6.67 -13.30 18.37
N TYR A 158 -6.86 -11.98 18.42
CA TYR A 158 -5.95 -11.04 19.07
C TYR A 158 -5.80 -11.35 20.57
N ARG A 159 -6.92 -11.47 21.30
CA ARG A 159 -6.91 -11.79 22.74
C ARG A 159 -6.28 -13.15 23.00
N ARG A 160 -6.64 -14.17 22.21
CA ARG A 160 -6.03 -15.52 22.29
C ARG A 160 -4.51 -15.49 22.12
N GLY A 161 -3.97 -14.51 21.41
CA GLY A 161 -2.54 -14.37 21.19
C GLY A 161 -1.78 -13.51 22.19
N LEU A 162 -2.45 -12.84 23.12
CA LEU A 162 -1.77 -12.06 24.16
C LEU A 162 -1.13 -12.94 25.23
N ALA A 163 -0.04 -12.42 25.79
CA ALA A 163 0.62 -12.98 26.96
C ALA A 163 -0.33 -13.01 28.17
N SER A 164 -0.28 -14.07 28.99
CA SER A 164 -1.16 -14.26 30.14
C SER A 164 -1.11 -13.10 31.14
N ARG A 165 0.07 -12.50 31.33
CA ARG A 165 0.27 -11.31 32.18
C ARG A 165 -0.59 -10.10 31.78
N LEU A 166 -0.94 -9.98 30.49
CA LEU A 166 -1.77 -8.88 29.97
C LEU A 166 -3.24 -9.26 29.93
N LEU A 167 -3.54 -10.53 29.67
CA LEU A 167 -4.91 -11.04 29.74
C LEU A 167 -5.49 -10.88 31.15
N GLY A 168 -4.69 -11.17 32.18
CA GLY A 168 -5.07 -10.95 33.57
C GLY A 168 -5.45 -9.50 33.85
N GLN A 169 -4.70 -8.53 33.31
CA GLN A 169 -4.97 -7.09 33.47
C GLN A 169 -6.20 -6.62 32.70
N LEU A 170 -6.43 -7.13 31.49
CA LEU A 170 -7.61 -6.79 30.68
C LEU A 170 -8.91 -7.38 31.25
N ALA A 171 -8.83 -8.51 31.94
CA ALA A 171 -9.97 -9.14 32.61
C ALA A 171 -10.29 -8.52 33.98
N SER A 172 -9.38 -7.73 34.54
CA SER A 172 -9.52 -7.07 35.85
C SER A 172 -9.78 -5.56 35.76
N GLN A 173 -9.97 -5.01 34.55
CA GLN A 173 -10.52 -3.67 34.38
C GLN A 173 -12.07 -3.73 34.34
N PRO A 174 -12.78 -3.00 35.23
CA PRO A 174 -14.24 -2.99 35.31
C PRO A 174 -14.92 -2.31 34.11
#